data_AF-A0A0A2FJX6-F1
#
_entry.id   AF-A0A0A2FJX6-F1
#
_cell.length_a   1.000
_cell.length_b   1.000
_cell.length_c   1.000
_cell.angle_alpha   90.00
_cell.angle_beta   90.00
_cell.angle_gamma   90.00
#
_symmetry.space_group_name_H-M   'P 1'
#
loop_
_entity.id
_entity.type
_entity.pdbx_description
1 polymer ?
#
loop_
_entity_poly.entity_id
_entity_poly.type
_entity_poly.pdbx_seq_one_letter_code
_entity_poly.pdbx_strand_id
1 'polypeptide(L)'
;MPVTNARKKGKPLNSPDIDKWKKKGGRVEVLDNGTWRYTDWEGNVVDYVNGYPVFKEPHLRQSVNIGKQKGNHTTDYTNAIRKSELDPPKIDGTTWHHHEDGMTMQEVNSDIHDRFTHRGGVSKTKKVALGRKK
;
A
#
# COMPACT_ATOMS: atom_id res chain seq x y z
N MET A 1 5.34 -30.57 -16.30
CA MET A 1 4.84 -29.28 -16.83
C MET A 1 5.59 -28.15 -16.14
N PRO A 2 6.28 -27.25 -16.86
CA PRO A 2 7.10 -26.22 -16.25
C PRO A 2 6.20 -25.10 -15.72
N VAL A 3 6.13 -24.93 -14.40
CA VAL A 3 5.45 -23.81 -13.73
C VAL A 3 6.41 -22.63 -13.57
N THR A 4 6.80 -22.00 -14.67
CA THR A 4 7.69 -20.83 -14.60
C THR A 4 7.19 -19.71 -15.52
N ASN A 5 7.13 -18.49 -14.96
CA ASN A 5 6.97 -17.18 -15.62
C ASN A 5 5.59 -16.58 -15.96
N ALA A 6 4.45 -17.29 -15.91
CA ALA A 6 3.16 -16.62 -16.20
C ALA A 6 2.64 -15.69 -15.08
N ARG A 7 3.01 -15.92 -13.81
CA ARG A 7 2.45 -15.20 -12.64
C ARG A 7 2.94 -13.77 -12.43
N LYS A 8 4.04 -13.34 -13.05
CA LYS A 8 4.59 -11.98 -12.87
C LYS A 8 3.90 -10.91 -13.73
N LYS A 9 3.18 -11.30 -14.80
CA LYS A 9 2.64 -10.36 -15.80
C LYS A 9 1.35 -9.64 -15.36
N GLY A 10 0.69 -10.07 -14.27
CA GLY A 10 -0.56 -9.49 -13.77
C GLY A 10 -0.53 -9.00 -12.32
N LYS A 11 0.64 -9.00 -11.68
CA LYS A 11 0.78 -8.63 -10.26
C LYS A 11 0.50 -7.11 -10.07
N PRO A 12 -0.27 -6.70 -9.03
CA PRO A 12 -0.47 -5.30 -8.68
C PRO A 12 0.85 -4.57 -8.42
N LEU A 13 1.01 -3.36 -8.99
CA LEU A 13 2.27 -2.61 -8.93
C LEU A 13 2.75 -2.34 -7.49
N ASN A 14 1.81 -2.06 -6.58
CA ASN A 14 2.11 -1.69 -5.20
C ASN A 14 2.07 -2.86 -4.21
N SER A 15 1.92 -4.10 -4.72
CA SER A 15 1.81 -5.29 -3.87
C SER A 15 3.15 -5.94 -3.54
N PRO A 16 3.23 -6.74 -2.44
CA PRO A 16 4.41 -7.48 -2.06
C PRO A 16 4.86 -8.48 -3.12
N ASP A 17 6.17 -8.74 -3.19
CA ASP A 17 6.72 -9.80 -4.02
C ASP A 17 6.11 -11.16 -3.65
N ILE A 18 5.52 -11.85 -4.63
CA ILE A 18 4.74 -13.07 -4.42
C ILE A 18 5.62 -14.19 -3.84
N ASP A 19 6.86 -14.32 -4.35
CA ASP A 19 7.75 -15.41 -3.95
C ASP A 19 8.25 -15.17 -2.52
N LYS A 20 8.64 -13.93 -2.19
CA LYS A 20 8.99 -13.55 -0.81
C LYS A 20 7.81 -13.69 0.14
N TRP A 21 6.60 -13.30 -0.29
CA TRP A 21 5.39 -13.39 0.53
C TRP A 21 5.10 -14.83 0.93
N LYS A 22 5.11 -15.73 -0.05
CA LYS A 22 4.91 -17.17 0.18
C LYS A 22 6.01 -17.79 1.03
N LYS A 23 7.27 -17.39 0.84
CA LYS A 23 8.40 -17.86 1.66
C LYS A 23 8.22 -17.52 3.15
N LYS A 24 7.57 -16.41 3.47
CA LYS A 24 7.25 -16.02 4.85
C LYS A 24 6.03 -16.75 5.43
N GLY A 25 5.34 -17.60 4.66
CA GLY A 25 4.11 -18.28 5.07
C GLY A 25 2.82 -17.58 4.62
N GLY A 26 2.92 -16.48 3.88
CA GLY A 26 1.77 -15.78 3.32
C GLY A 26 1.14 -16.50 2.12
N ARG A 27 -0.11 -16.16 1.82
CA ARG A 27 -0.87 -16.68 0.67
C ARG A 27 -1.22 -15.55 -0.29
N VAL A 28 -1.32 -15.90 -1.57
CA VAL A 28 -1.73 -14.98 -2.63
C VAL A 28 -2.71 -15.69 -3.54
N GLU A 29 -3.88 -15.10 -3.71
CA GLU A 29 -5.00 -15.59 -4.50
C GLU A 29 -5.40 -14.54 -5.54
N VAL A 30 -5.89 -14.98 -6.70
CA VAL A 30 -6.49 -14.10 -7.71
C VAL A 30 -7.94 -14.51 -7.81
N LEU A 31 -8.85 -13.61 -7.45
CA LEU A 31 -10.29 -13.83 -7.48
C LEU A 31 -10.80 -13.75 -8.93
N ASP A 32 -11.99 -14.30 -9.17
CA ASP A 32 -12.59 -14.38 -10.52
C ASP A 32 -12.75 -13.01 -11.21
N ASN A 33 -12.90 -11.95 -10.42
CA ASN A 33 -13.00 -10.56 -10.89
C ASN A 33 -11.63 -9.89 -11.16
N GLY A 34 -10.53 -10.65 -11.09
CA GLY A 34 -9.16 -10.14 -11.26
C GLY A 34 -8.55 -9.44 -10.05
N THR A 35 -9.27 -9.39 -8.92
CA THR A 35 -8.74 -8.84 -7.65
C THR A 35 -7.67 -9.77 -7.10
N TRP A 36 -6.55 -9.20 -6.67
CA TRP A 36 -5.51 -9.98 -6.00
C TRP A 36 -5.70 -9.90 -4.50
N ARG A 37 -5.83 -11.04 -3.83
CA ARG A 37 -5.93 -11.13 -2.38
C ARG A 37 -4.61 -11.61 -1.81
N TYR A 38 -4.04 -10.84 -0.89
CA TYR A 38 -2.87 -11.24 -0.12
C TYR A 38 -3.31 -11.53 1.32
N THR A 39 -2.86 -12.67 1.85
CA THR A 39 -3.01 -13.02 3.26
C THR A 39 -1.62 -13.17 3.86
N ASP A 40 -1.31 -12.46 4.94
CA ASP A 40 -0.01 -12.63 5.60
C ASP A 40 0.05 -13.90 6.46
N TRP A 41 1.22 -14.16 7.04
CA TRP A 41 1.46 -15.33 7.90
C TRP A 41 0.77 -15.24 9.27
N GLU A 42 0.17 -14.11 9.60
CA GLU A 42 -0.64 -13.89 10.81
C GLU A 42 -2.15 -13.96 10.51
N GLY A 43 -2.54 -14.15 9.24
CA GLY A 43 -3.92 -14.28 8.80
C GLY A 43 -4.58 -12.95 8.40
N ASN A 44 -3.85 -11.83 8.39
CA ASN A 44 -4.37 -10.54 7.94
C ASN A 44 -4.57 -10.56 6.43
N VAL A 45 -5.63 -9.91 5.93
CA VAL A 45 -6.02 -9.94 4.51
C VAL A 45 -6.10 -8.53 3.94
N VAL A 46 -5.46 -8.32 2.79
CA VAL A 46 -5.60 -7.09 1.99
C VAL A 46 -5.81 -7.45 0.53
N ASP A 47 -6.86 -6.88 -0.04
CA ASP A 47 -7.19 -7.00 -1.46
C ASP A 47 -6.52 -5.88 -2.26
N TYR A 48 -6.11 -6.18 -3.48
CA TYR A 48 -5.62 -5.19 -4.44
C TYR A 48 -6.58 -5.10 -5.60
N VAL A 49 -7.29 -3.98 -5.65
CA VAL A 49 -8.20 -3.62 -6.74
C VAL A 49 -7.48 -2.62 -7.63
N ASN A 50 -7.40 -2.90 -8.93
CA ASN A 50 -6.75 -2.04 -9.92
C ASN A 50 -5.30 -1.63 -9.58
N GLY A 51 -4.57 -2.42 -8.79
CA GLY A 51 -3.18 -2.11 -8.42
C GLY A 51 -2.99 -1.49 -7.02
N TYR A 52 -4.07 -1.16 -6.32
CA TYR A 52 -4.04 -0.43 -5.05
C TYR A 52 -4.56 -1.29 -3.90
N PRO A 53 -3.90 -1.25 -2.72
CA PRO A 53 -4.37 -1.97 -1.55
C PRO A 53 -5.68 -1.35 -1.03
N VAL A 54 -6.66 -2.17 -0.73
CA VAL A 54 -7.91 -1.76 -0.12
C VAL A 54 -7.86 -2.10 1.36
N PHE A 55 -7.53 -1.11 2.20
CA PHE A 55 -7.58 -1.25 3.65
C PHE A 55 -9.02 -1.16 4.14
N LYS A 56 -9.38 -2.05 5.07
CA LYS A 56 -10.70 -2.12 5.71
C LYS A 56 -10.51 -2.49 7.18
N GLU A 57 -11.58 -2.40 7.96
CA GLU A 57 -11.63 -2.93 9.32
C GLU A 57 -11.15 -4.39 9.36
N PRO A 58 -10.33 -4.78 10.36
CA PRO A 58 -9.92 -4.01 11.53
C PRO A 58 -8.65 -3.15 11.33
N HIS A 59 -8.13 -3.06 10.10
CA HIS A 59 -6.83 -2.42 9.81
C HIS A 59 -6.93 -0.94 9.42
N LEU A 60 -8.16 -0.44 9.23
CA LEU A 60 -8.48 0.94 8.88
C LEU A 60 -9.27 1.56 10.02
N ARG A 61 -8.68 2.51 10.74
CA ARG A 61 -9.34 3.20 11.86
C ARG A 61 -10.29 4.31 11.39
N GLN A 62 -9.86 5.11 10.41
CA GLN A 62 -10.65 6.21 9.88
C GLN A 62 -10.20 6.61 8.48
N SER A 63 -11.08 7.28 7.75
CA SER A 63 -10.81 7.90 6.46
C SER A 63 -11.23 9.37 6.51
N VAL A 64 -10.35 10.27 6.08
CA VAL A 64 -10.62 11.71 6.09
C VAL A 64 -10.35 12.30 4.71
N ASN A 65 -11.30 13.07 4.19
CA ASN A 65 -11.12 13.79 2.93
C ASN A 65 -10.37 15.11 3.21
N ILE A 66 -9.17 15.24 2.65
CA ILE A 66 -8.30 16.42 2.84
C ILE A 66 -8.33 17.37 1.64
N GLY A 67 -9.23 17.13 0.66
CA GLY A 67 -9.16 17.72 -0.67
C GLY A 67 -7.98 17.16 -1.46
N LYS A 68 -7.55 17.85 -2.52
CA LYS A 68 -6.47 17.37 -3.39
C LYS A 68 -5.18 17.11 -2.58
N GLN A 69 -4.75 15.86 -2.55
CA GLN A 69 -3.48 15.45 -1.93
C GLN A 69 -2.30 16.11 -2.64
N LYS A 70 -1.30 16.53 -1.87
CA LYS A 70 -0.01 17.00 -2.39
C LYS A 70 0.99 15.87 -2.60
N GLY A 71 0.70 14.67 -2.07
CA GLY A 71 1.55 13.49 -2.13
C GLY A 71 2.75 13.56 -1.17
N ASN A 72 2.67 14.34 -0.10
CA ASN A 72 3.76 14.47 0.87
C ASN A 72 3.30 14.18 2.30
N HIS A 73 4.20 13.63 3.11
CA HIS A 73 3.88 13.17 4.47
C HIS A 73 3.86 14.31 5.51
N THR A 74 4.02 15.59 5.10
CA THR A 74 4.00 16.73 6.02
C THR A 74 2.67 17.45 5.95
N THR A 75 2.32 18.00 4.79
CA THR A 75 1.08 18.75 4.59
C THR A 75 -0.12 17.82 4.64
N ASP A 76 -0.08 16.68 3.94
CA ASP A 76 -1.26 15.81 3.85
C ASP A 76 -1.56 15.15 5.20
N TYR A 77 -0.53 14.76 5.95
CA TYR A 77 -0.69 14.24 7.32
C TYR A 77 -1.24 15.31 8.26
N THR A 78 -0.73 16.53 8.18
CA THR A 78 -1.24 17.65 8.99
C THR A 78 -2.71 17.93 8.67
N ASN A 79 -3.08 17.90 7.38
CA ASN A 79 -4.46 18.08 6.95
C ASN A 79 -5.36 16.94 7.42
N ALA A 80 -4.87 15.69 7.39
CA ALA A 80 -5.61 14.53 7.86
C ALA A 80 -5.91 14.65 9.37
N ILE A 81 -4.89 14.99 10.17
CA ILE A 81 -5.06 15.24 11.62
C ILE A 81 -6.10 16.34 11.87
N ARG A 82 -6.05 17.45 11.11
CA ARG A 82 -7.02 18.56 11.24
C ARG A 82 -8.43 18.21 10.80
N LYS A 83 -8.59 17.20 9.93
CA LYS A 83 -9.88 16.74 9.39
C LYS A 83 -10.47 15.56 10.15
N SER A 84 -9.70 14.92 11.01
CA SER A 84 -10.18 13.87 11.89
C SER A 84 -11.21 14.42 12.87
N GLU A 85 -12.34 13.73 12.99
CA GLU A 85 -13.37 13.99 14.00
C GLU A 85 -13.15 13.15 15.27
N LEU A 86 -12.14 12.26 15.27
CA LEU A 86 -11.78 11.43 16.42
C LEU A 86 -10.87 12.17 17.41
N ASP A 87 -10.96 11.77 18.69
CA ASP A 87 -10.06 12.19 19.77
C ASP A 87 -9.39 10.95 20.42
N PRO A 88 -8.05 10.78 20.34
CA PRO A 88 -7.13 11.65 19.62
C PRO A 88 -7.31 11.53 18.09
N PRO A 89 -6.94 12.58 17.33
CA PRO A 89 -7.11 12.62 15.88
C PRO A 89 -6.21 11.64 15.12
N LYS A 90 -5.20 11.10 15.79
CA LYS A 90 -4.37 9.98 15.35
C LYS A 90 -3.87 9.24 16.59
N ILE A 91 -3.82 7.91 16.54
CA ILE A 91 -3.27 7.10 17.63
C ILE A 91 -1.85 6.59 17.31
N ASP A 92 -1.15 6.11 18.33
CA ASP A 92 0.12 5.42 18.15
C ASP A 92 -0.09 4.04 17.50
N GLY A 93 0.95 3.54 16.80
CA GLY A 93 0.86 2.27 16.06
C GLY A 93 0.12 2.35 14.72
N THR A 94 -0.34 3.54 14.30
CA THR A 94 -0.95 3.77 12.97
C THR A 94 -0.12 4.72 12.11
N THR A 95 -0.44 4.78 10.82
CA THR A 95 0.11 5.74 9.85
C THR A 95 -1.00 6.22 8.91
N TRP A 96 -0.82 7.40 8.33
CA TRP A 96 -1.71 7.91 7.29
C TRP A 96 -1.29 7.38 5.92
N HIS A 97 -2.19 6.65 5.27
CA HIS A 97 -2.05 6.13 3.91
C HIS A 97 -2.75 7.05 2.91
N HIS A 98 -2.07 7.40 1.83
CA HIS A 98 -2.67 8.12 0.70
C HIS A 98 -3.55 7.17 -0.12
N HIS A 99 -4.86 7.38 -0.09
CA HIS A 99 -5.81 6.62 -0.90
C HIS A 99 -5.68 6.99 -2.39
N GLU A 100 -6.00 6.05 -3.29
CA GLU A 100 -5.80 6.20 -4.74
C GLU A 100 -6.70 7.24 -5.42
N ASP A 101 -7.77 7.67 -4.74
CA ASP A 101 -8.65 8.76 -5.20
C ASP A 101 -7.94 10.13 -5.24
N GLY A 102 -6.76 10.24 -4.63
CA GLY A 102 -6.00 11.49 -4.56
C GLY A 102 -6.63 12.56 -3.67
N MET A 103 -7.61 12.20 -2.84
CA MET A 103 -8.36 13.12 -1.98
C MET A 103 -8.44 12.66 -0.52
N THR A 104 -8.40 11.36 -0.29
CA THR A 104 -8.65 10.75 1.02
C THR A 104 -7.35 10.28 1.67
N MET A 105 -7.19 10.54 2.97
CA MET A 105 -6.16 9.92 3.81
C MET A 105 -6.80 8.87 4.71
N GLN A 106 -6.18 7.71 4.81
CA GLN A 106 -6.65 6.57 5.59
C GLN A 106 -5.71 6.31 6.77
N GLU A 107 -6.20 6.33 8.01
CA GLU A 107 -5.39 5.94 9.16
C GLU A 107 -5.42 4.42 9.30
N VAL A 108 -4.26 3.78 9.09
CA VAL A 108 -4.12 2.33 9.04
C VAL A 108 -3.06 1.85 10.03
N ASN A 109 -3.18 0.62 10.52
CA ASN A 109 -2.14 0.01 11.36
C ASN A 109 -0.78 0.02 10.64
N SER A 110 0.27 0.53 11.28
CA SER A 110 1.59 0.71 10.65
C SER A 110 2.18 -0.62 10.17
N ASP A 111 2.05 -1.69 10.96
CA ASP A 111 2.57 -3.00 10.57
C ASP A 111 1.86 -3.56 9.34
N ILE A 112 0.55 -3.36 9.24
CA ILE A 112 -0.24 -3.78 8.08
C ILE A 112 0.13 -2.92 6.87
N HIS A 113 0.23 -1.60 7.05
CA HIS A 113 0.69 -0.71 5.99
C HIS A 113 2.07 -1.14 5.46
N ASP A 114 3.04 -1.43 6.33
CA ASP A 114 4.41 -1.75 5.92
C ASP A 114 4.53 -3.14 5.29
N ARG A 115 3.72 -4.11 5.71
CA ARG A 115 3.71 -5.45 5.13
C ARG A 115 3.07 -5.47 3.75
N PHE A 116 1.94 -4.80 3.59
CA PHE A 116 1.13 -4.88 2.39
C PHE A 116 1.48 -3.78 1.38
N THR A 117 2.00 -2.63 1.78
CA THR A 117 2.51 -1.65 0.80
C THR A 117 3.97 -1.94 0.48
N HIS A 118 4.27 -2.26 -0.78
CA HIS A 118 5.67 -2.44 -1.18
C HIS A 118 5.93 -1.89 -2.59
N ARG A 119 6.75 -0.84 -2.67
CA ARG A 119 7.49 -0.52 -3.91
C ARG A 119 8.76 -1.37 -3.93
N GLY A 120 8.68 -2.55 -4.55
CA GLY A 120 9.81 -3.46 -4.63
C GLY A 120 10.97 -2.92 -5.49
N GLY A 121 12.18 -2.96 -4.91
CA GLY A 121 13.50 -3.00 -5.57
C GLY A 121 13.84 -1.82 -6.48
N VAL A 122 14.28 -0.70 -5.89
CA VAL A 122 14.62 0.54 -6.58
C VAL A 122 13.35 1.27 -7.03
N SER A 123 12.96 2.34 -6.33
CA SER A 123 12.31 3.48 -6.97
C SER A 123 13.19 3.86 -8.17
N LYS A 124 12.88 3.34 -9.37
CA LYS A 124 13.79 3.31 -10.53
C LYS A 124 14.60 4.60 -10.60
N THR A 125 15.85 4.46 -10.12
CA THR A 125 16.98 5.39 -10.19
C THR A 125 16.67 6.83 -9.77
N LYS A 126 17.38 7.31 -8.74
CA LYS A 126 17.85 8.71 -8.71
C LYS A 126 18.16 9.12 -10.15
N LYS A 127 17.56 10.24 -10.59
CA LYS A 127 17.75 10.89 -11.89
C LYS A 127 19.02 10.43 -12.58
N VAL A 128 18.85 9.92 -13.80
CA VAL A 128 19.88 9.83 -14.84
C VAL A 128 21.00 10.83 -14.57
N ALA A 129 22.20 10.29 -14.41
CA ALA A 129 23.46 10.99 -14.28
C ALA A 129 23.42 12.40 -14.88
N LEU A 130 23.49 13.41 -14.02
CA LEU A 130 23.79 14.76 -14.46
C LEU A 130 25.23 14.74 -15.00
N GLY A 131 25.33 14.59 -16.32
CA GLY A 131 26.42 15.13 -17.13
C GLY A 131 27.79 14.49 -16.91
N ARG A 132 28.04 13.41 -17.65
CA ARG A 132 29.38 13.20 -18.26
C ARG A 132 29.72 14.47 -19.04
N LYS A 133 30.63 15.30 -18.53
CA LYS A 133 31.26 16.34 -19.35
C LYS A 133 32.31 15.64 -20.23
N LYS A 134 32.24 15.94 -21.52
CA LYS A 134 33.27 15.64 -22.52
C LYS A 134 34.59 16.30 -22.14
#